data_AF-A0A1L2ZPI0-F1
#
_entry.id   AF-A0A1L2ZPI0-F1
#
_cell.length_a   1.000
_cell.length_b   1.000
_cell.length_c   1.000
_cell.angle_alpha   90.00
_cell.angle_beta   90.00
_cell.angle_gamma   90.00
#
_symmetry.space_group_name_H-M   'P 1'
#
loop_
_entity.id
_entity.type
_entity.pdbx_description
1 polymer ?
#
loop_
_entity_poly.entity_id
_entity_poly.type
_entity_poly.pdbx_seq_one_letter_code
_entity_poly.pdbx_strand_id
1 'polypeptide(L)'
;MELQLKLRETRGELVSGKGHSSHAVADKILAMAPGTIDRYLAPVRAKDPLDVITRTTPGPLPLNSITVRRAGDQIEAVPGLFEGDTVSRCGPVLVGELSRTLDKTVMHAGWTCT
;
A
#
# COMPACT_ATOMS: atom_id res chain seq x y z
N MET A 1 8.22 -11.45 -6.16
CA MET A 1 7.75 -12.05 -4.90
C MET A 1 8.92 -12.51 -4.03
N GLU A 2 9.81 -13.35 -4.55
CA GLU A 2 11.12 -13.74 -3.98
C GLU A 2 11.88 -12.62 -3.24
N LEU A 3 12.11 -11.50 -3.93
CA LEU A 3 12.83 -10.34 -3.38
C LEU A 3 12.14 -9.75 -2.15
N GLN A 4 10.82 -9.76 -2.09
CA GLN A 4 10.07 -9.24 -0.94
C GLN A 4 10.16 -10.16 0.26
N LEU A 5 10.17 -11.49 0.07
CA LEU A 5 10.36 -12.43 1.18
C LEU A 5 11.74 -12.24 1.81
N LYS A 6 12.79 -12.20 0.98
CA LYS A 6 14.18 -12.00 1.44
C LYS A 6 14.35 -10.69 2.20
N LEU A 7 13.74 -9.61 1.73
CA LEU A 7 13.77 -8.31 2.41
C LEU A 7 13.09 -8.35 3.78
N ARG A 8 11.96 -9.05 3.90
CA ARG A 8 11.23 -9.19 5.18
C ARG A 8 11.95 -10.09 6.17
N GLU A 9 12.59 -11.17 5.70
CA GLU A 9 13.51 -11.99 6.51
C GLU A 9 14.68 -11.15 7.02
N THR A 10 15.29 -10.33 6.15
CA THR A 10 16.43 -9.46 6.50
C THR A 10 16.05 -8.41 7.54
N ARG A 11 14.81 -7.90 7.50
CA ARG A 11 14.26 -6.97 8.50
C ARG A 11 13.83 -7.64 9.81
N GLY A 12 13.92 -8.97 9.91
CA GLY A 12 13.49 -9.73 11.08
C GLY A 12 11.96 -9.81 11.24
N GLU A 13 11.20 -9.48 10.20
CA GLU A 13 9.73 -9.55 10.20
C GLU A 13 9.24 -11.01 10.06
N LEU A 14 10.02 -11.85 9.37
CA LEU A 14 9.76 -13.28 9.18
C LEU A 14 10.77 -14.09 9.98
N VAL A 15 10.45 -14.38 11.24
CA VAL A 15 11.25 -15.28 12.09
C VAL A 15 10.69 -16.69 11.98
N SER A 16 11.53 -17.65 11.59
CA SER A 16 11.16 -19.06 11.51
C SER A 16 10.60 -19.55 12.86
N GLY A 17 9.37 -20.06 12.86
CA GLY A 17 8.70 -20.56 14.07
C GLY A 17 7.94 -19.50 14.87
N LYS A 18 7.97 -18.22 14.48
CA LYS A 18 7.12 -17.18 15.06
C LYS A 18 5.87 -16.98 14.18
N GLY A 19 4.69 -17.28 14.73
CA GLY A 19 3.44 -17.34 13.97
C GLY A 19 3.41 -18.52 12.99
N HIS A 20 2.90 -18.30 11.77
CA HIS A 20 2.83 -19.32 10.70
C HIS A 20 4.01 -19.25 9.71
N SER A 21 5.05 -18.46 10.02
CA SER A 21 6.20 -18.23 9.15
C SER A 21 7.20 -19.39 9.25
N SER A 22 7.24 -20.24 8.23
CA SER A 22 8.22 -21.31 8.06
C SER A 22 8.72 -21.38 6.62
N HIS A 23 9.92 -21.93 6.40
CA HIS A 23 10.47 -22.12 5.06
C HIS A 23 9.55 -22.95 4.15
N ALA A 24 8.90 -23.98 4.70
CA ALA A 24 7.93 -24.78 3.95
C ALA A 24 6.70 -23.98 3.47
N VAL A 25 6.32 -22.93 4.22
CA VAL A 25 5.24 -22.01 3.82
C VAL A 25 5.76 -21.04 2.76
N ALA A 26 6.98 -20.52 2.90
CA ALA A 26 7.63 -19.68 1.89
C ALA A 26 7.72 -20.39 0.53
N ASP A 27 8.20 -21.63 0.51
CA ASP A 27 8.34 -22.43 -0.72
C ASP A 27 6.99 -22.67 -1.41
N LYS A 28 5.94 -22.96 -0.62
CA LYS A 28 4.58 -23.09 -1.15
C LYS A 28 4.08 -21.79 -1.77
N ILE A 29 4.34 -20.65 -1.12
CA ILE A 29 3.94 -19.34 -1.61
C ILE A 29 4.64 -19.02 -2.92
N LEU A 30 5.94 -19.32 -3.03
CA LEU A 30 6.74 -19.08 -4.23
C LEU A 30 6.33 -19.98 -5.42
N ALA A 31 5.85 -21.19 -5.13
CA ALA A 31 5.34 -22.11 -6.13
C ALA A 31 3.90 -21.80 -6.61
N MET A 32 3.14 -20.99 -5.85
CA MET A 32 1.74 -20.70 -6.17
C MET A 32 1.58 -19.53 -7.14
N ALA A 33 0.62 -19.66 -8.06
CA ALA A 33 0.18 -18.54 -8.89
C ALA A 33 -0.59 -17.49 -8.06
N PRO A 34 -0.52 -16.19 -8.41
CA PRO A 34 -1.21 -15.12 -7.68
C PRO A 34 -2.72 -15.36 -7.52
N GLY A 35 -3.41 -15.79 -8.58
CA GLY A 35 -4.85 -16.07 -8.51
C GLY A 35 -5.22 -17.27 -7.63
N THR A 36 -4.27 -18.16 -7.33
CA THR A 36 -4.51 -19.27 -6.40
C THR A 36 -4.45 -18.80 -4.96
N ILE A 37 -3.43 -18.00 -4.59
CA ILE A 37 -3.34 -17.49 -3.22
C ILE A 37 -4.52 -16.55 -2.89
N ASP A 38 -4.99 -15.74 -3.84
CA ASP A 38 -6.16 -14.88 -3.62
C ASP A 38 -7.45 -15.68 -3.39
N ARG A 39 -7.68 -16.78 -4.13
CA ARG A 39 -8.83 -17.67 -3.89
C ARG A 39 -8.73 -18.37 -2.53
N TYR A 40 -7.54 -18.79 -2.11
CA TYR A 40 -7.32 -19.39 -0.79
C TYR A 40 -7.62 -18.40 0.35
N LEU A 41 -7.28 -17.13 0.18
CA LEU A 41 -7.49 -16.08 1.19
C LEU A 41 -8.89 -15.47 1.16
N ALA A 42 -9.65 -15.61 0.07
CA ALA A 42 -11.00 -15.09 -0.08
C ALA A 42 -11.95 -15.40 1.10
N PRO A 43 -12.10 -16.65 1.59
CA PRO A 43 -13.00 -16.94 2.71
C PRO A 43 -12.55 -16.34 4.05
N VAL A 44 -11.25 -16.05 4.21
CA VAL A 44 -10.72 -15.38 5.40
C VAL A 44 -10.99 -13.89 5.32
N ARG A 45 -10.72 -13.26 4.17
CA ARG A 45 -11.04 -11.84 3.91
C ARG A 45 -12.54 -11.54 4.06
N ALA A 46 -13.40 -12.49 3.72
CA ALA A 46 -14.85 -12.35 3.89
C ALA A 46 -15.31 -12.36 5.36
N LYS A 47 -14.55 -12.96 6.28
CA LYS A 47 -14.88 -13.02 7.71
C LYS A 47 -14.46 -11.76 8.47
N ASP A 48 -13.46 -11.06 7.95
CA ASP A 48 -12.96 -9.80 8.48
C ASP A 48 -12.97 -8.77 7.33
N PRO A 49 -14.16 -8.29 6.94
CA PRO A 49 -14.24 -7.19 5.99
C PRO A 49 -13.59 -5.99 6.66
N LEU A 50 -12.35 -5.69 6.27
CA LEU A 50 -11.74 -4.41 6.57
C LEU A 50 -12.62 -3.35 5.88
N ASP A 51 -13.53 -2.75 6.64
CA ASP A 51 -14.24 -1.55 6.23
C ASP A 51 -13.22 -0.42 6.17
N VAL A 52 -12.46 -0.39 5.06
CA VAL A 52 -11.56 0.71 4.74
C VAL A 52 -12.46 1.86 4.29
N ILE A 53 -12.97 2.61 5.25
CA ILE A 53 -13.60 3.89 4.98
C ILE A 53 -12.48 4.84 4.53
N THR A 54 -12.28 4.94 3.22
CA THR A 54 -11.37 5.93 2.65
C THR A 54 -12.01 7.31 2.74
N ARG A 55 -11.21 8.32 3.09
CA ARG A 55 -11.61 9.73 3.20
C ARG A 55 -12.13 10.32 1.87
N THR A 56 -11.87 9.65 0.75
CA THR A 56 -12.21 10.12 -0.58
C THR A 56 -13.54 9.52 -1.03
N THR A 57 -14.64 10.23 -0.75
CA THR A 57 -15.87 10.03 -1.52
C THR A 57 -15.57 10.43 -2.96
N PRO A 58 -15.65 9.53 -3.94
CA PRO A 58 -15.52 9.91 -5.34
C PRO A 58 -16.61 10.95 -5.63
N GLY A 59 -16.20 12.16 -5.99
CA GLY A 59 -17.16 13.19 -6.41
C GLY A 59 -17.94 12.69 -7.63
N PRO A 60 -19.20 13.11 -7.81
CA PRO A 60 -20.03 12.68 -8.96
C PRO A 60 -19.50 13.20 -10.32
N LEU A 61 -18.45 14.01 -10.30
CA LEU A 61 -17.83 14.56 -11.50
C LEU A 61 -16.98 13.49 -12.20
N PRO A 62 -17.11 13.32 -13.52
CA PRO A 62 -16.21 12.45 -14.27
C PRO A 62 -14.78 13.01 -14.18
N LEU A 63 -13.92 12.32 -13.43
CA LEU A 63 -12.48 12.61 -13.30
C LEU A 63 -11.77 12.67 -14.67
N ASN A 64 -12.38 12.07 -15.69
CA ASN A 64 -11.89 12.03 -17.07
C ASN A 64 -11.91 13.38 -17.81
N SER A 65 -12.57 14.42 -17.27
CA SER A 65 -12.59 15.76 -17.87
C SER A 65 -11.74 16.78 -17.11
N ILE A 66 -11.12 16.38 -16.01
CA ILE A 66 -10.19 17.24 -15.29
C ILE A 66 -8.86 17.14 -16.02
N THR A 67 -8.56 18.13 -16.87
CA THR A 67 -7.21 18.33 -17.35
C THR A 67 -6.35 18.68 -16.14
N VAL A 68 -5.71 17.67 -15.54
CA VAL A 68 -4.75 17.86 -14.45
C VAL A 68 -3.64 18.74 -15.01
N ARG A 69 -3.55 19.95 -14.50
CA ARG A 69 -2.44 20.88 -14.73
C ARG A 69 -2.08 21.48 -13.40
N ARG A 70 -0.79 21.73 -13.14
CA ARG A 70 -0.24 23.07 -12.83
C ARG A 70 1.13 22.98 -12.13
N ALA A 71 2.04 23.84 -12.63
CA ALA A 71 3.25 24.36 -12.00
C ALA A 71 4.24 23.30 -11.47
N GLY A 72 5.12 22.84 -12.35
CA GLY A 72 6.19 21.91 -11.97
C GLY A 72 6.40 20.76 -12.97
N ASP A 73 5.54 20.62 -13.99
CA ASP A 73 5.61 19.54 -14.98
C ASP A 73 7.01 19.42 -15.65
N GLN A 74 7.73 20.55 -15.80
CA GLN A 74 9.09 20.60 -16.33
C GLN A 74 10.17 20.24 -15.28
N ILE A 75 9.84 20.34 -13.99
CA ILE A 75 10.71 20.12 -12.83
C ILE A 75 10.55 18.69 -12.28
N GLU A 76 9.43 18.01 -12.53
CA GLU A 76 9.21 16.61 -12.15
C GLU A 76 10.27 15.66 -12.72
N ALA A 77 10.77 15.95 -13.92
CA ALA A 77 11.85 15.22 -14.56
C ALA A 77 13.24 15.57 -14.00
N VAL A 78 13.32 16.45 -12.99
CA VAL A 78 14.57 16.82 -12.33
C VAL A 78 14.55 16.30 -10.88
N PRO A 79 15.62 15.62 -10.43
CA PRO A 79 15.77 15.24 -9.03
C PRO A 79 15.64 16.45 -8.09
N GLY A 80 14.81 16.34 -7.04
CA GLY A 80 14.66 17.38 -6.02
C GLY A 80 13.22 17.84 -5.76
N LEU A 81 12.28 17.50 -6.65
CA LEU A 81 10.86 17.73 -6.43
C LEU A 81 10.22 16.56 -5.65
N PHE A 82 9.42 16.90 -4.64
CA PHE A 82 8.62 15.95 -3.87
C PHE A 82 7.16 16.36 -3.89
N GLU A 83 6.28 15.43 -4.25
CA GLU A 83 4.84 15.56 -4.00
C GLU A 83 4.54 15.04 -2.59
N GLY A 84 3.76 15.79 -1.81
CA GLY A 84 3.39 15.44 -0.45
C GLY A 84 1.89 15.26 -0.31
N ASP A 85 1.44 14.08 0.11
CA ASP A 85 0.04 13.84 0.50
C ASP A 85 -0.08 13.53 1.99
N THR A 86 -1.26 13.76 2.58
CA THR A 86 -1.53 13.42 3.98
C THR A 86 -2.48 12.24 4.09
N VAL A 87 -2.00 11.13 4.63
CA VAL A 87 -2.81 9.94 4.88
C VAL A 87 -3.34 9.99 6.31
N SER A 88 -4.67 9.97 6.45
CA SER A 88 -5.30 9.83 7.76
C SER A 88 -5.40 8.36 8.13
N ARG A 89 -4.88 7.99 9.30
CA ARG A 89 -5.06 6.65 9.87
C ARG A 89 -6.34 6.64 10.71
N CYS A 90 -7.47 6.43 10.05
CA CYS A 90 -8.75 6.22 10.68
C CYS A 90 -9.08 4.72 10.77
N GLY A 91 -9.75 4.34 11.86
CA GLY A 91 -10.45 3.05 11.95
C GLY A 91 -11.75 3.09 11.14
N PRO A 92 -12.65 2.11 11.33
CA PRO A 92 -13.91 2.02 10.59
C PRO A 92 -14.92 3.12 10.96
N VAL A 93 -14.61 4.01 11.89
CA VAL A 93 -15.47 5.12 12.29
C VAL A 93 -14.64 6.40 12.43
N LEU A 94 -15.18 7.51 11.94
CA LEU A 94 -14.56 8.85 11.99
C LEU A 94 -14.91 9.59 13.29
N VAL A 95 -14.68 8.96 14.44
CA VAL A 95 -14.93 9.56 15.75
C VAL A 95 -13.69 9.43 16.62
N GLY A 96 -13.20 10.56 17.15
CA GLY A 96 -12.06 10.62 18.06
C GLY A 96 -10.81 11.27 17.45
N GLU A 97 -9.68 11.12 18.16
CA GLU A 97 -8.37 11.62 17.72
C GLU A 97 -7.76 10.68 16.67
N LEU A 98 -7.27 11.25 15.57
CA LEU A 98 -6.75 10.51 14.43
C LEU A 98 -5.33 10.97 14.11
N SER A 99 -4.42 10.03 13.87
CA SER A 99 -3.09 10.36 13.37
C SER A 99 -3.13 10.65 11.87
N ARG A 100 -2.37 11.66 11.43
CA ARG A 100 -2.13 11.94 10.01
C ARG A 100 -0.64 11.77 9.74
N THR A 101 -0.31 10.91 8.81
CA THR A 101 1.05 10.77 8.29
C THR A 101 1.18 11.53 6.98
N LEU A 102 2.41 11.93 6.65
CA LEU A 102 2.71 12.70 5.45
C LEU A 102 3.58 11.82 4.54
N ASP A 103 3.00 11.43 3.41
CA ASP A 103 3.67 10.63 2.39
C ASP A 103 4.34 11.57 1.41
N LYS A 104 5.65 11.41 1.21
CA LYS A 104 6.42 12.16 0.22
C LYS A 104 6.85 11.23 -0.91
N THR A 105 6.52 11.60 -2.14
CA THR A 105 6.91 10.88 -3.35
C THR A 105 7.89 11.73 -4.16
N VAL A 106 9.07 11.17 -4.45
CA VAL A 106 10.00 11.74 -5.43
C VAL A 106 9.46 11.44 -6.82
N MET A 107 8.94 12.44 -7.52
CA MET A 107 8.30 12.23 -8.84
C MET A 107 9.28 11.67 -9.87
N HIS A 108 10.51 12.16 -9.89
CA HIS A 108 11.57 11.69 -10.81
C HIS A 108 11.93 10.21 -10.62
N ALA A 109 11.99 9.74 -9.36
CA ALA A 109 12.47 8.39 -9.04
C ALA A 109 11.34 7.38 -8.80
N GLY A 110 10.12 7.85 -8.51
CA GLY A 110 9.00 7.01 -8.09
C GLY A 110 9.15 6.41 -6.69
N TRP A 111 10.03 6.97 -5.84
CA TRP A 111 10.22 6.50 -4.46
C TRP A 111 9.29 7.26 -3.51
N THR A 112 8.60 6.52 -2.64
CA THR A 112 7.70 7.07 -1.63
C THR A 112 8.20 6.76 -0.21
N CYS A 113 8.10 7.74 0.69
CA CYS A 113 8.41 7.60 2.12
C CYS A 113 7.24 8.14 2.97
N THR A 114 6.87 7.38 4.00
CA THR A 114 5.73 7.62 4.92
C THR A 114 6.19 7.79 6.36
#